data_AF-A0A392QZQ0-F1
#
_entry.id   AF-A0A392QZQ0-F1
#
_cell.length_a   1.000
_cell.length_b   1.000
_cell.length_c   1.000
_cell.angle_alpha   90.00
_cell.angle_beta   90.00
_cell.angle_gamma   90.00
#
_symmetry.space_group_name_H-M   'P 1'
#
loop_
_entity.id
_entity.type
_entity.pdbx_description
1 polymer ?
#
loop_
_entity_poly.entity_id
_entity_poly.type
_entity_poly.pdbx_seq_one_letter_code
_entity_poly.pdbx_strand_id
1 'polypeptide(L)' 'QPLVALQFFRRAEKQHGFHLSESAFVSILNILAENDITSSAYWVMEKAIDAKIDGVLLDVFITGATGSSGIGV' A
#
# COMPACT_ATOMS: atom_id res chain seq x y z
N GLN A 1 -1.62 -11.35 7.73
CA GLN A 1 -3.05 -11.38 7.34
C GLN A 1 -3.42 -10.06 6.67
N PRO A 2 -3.46 -10.01 5.33
CA PRO A 2 -3.57 -8.75 4.57
C PRO A 2 -4.91 -8.03 4.76
N LEU A 3 -6.01 -8.78 4.89
CA LEU A 3 -7.35 -8.19 5.12
C LEU A 3 -7.46 -7.49 6.48
N VAL A 4 -6.80 -8.03 7.52
CA VAL A 4 -6.80 -7.42 8.86
C VAL A 4 -6.01 -6.11 8.85
N ALA A 5 -4.86 -6.08 8.17
CA ALA A 5 -4.08 -4.86 7.98
C ALA A 5 -4.88 -3.78 7.23
N LEU A 6 -5.60 -4.16 6.17
CA LEU A 6 -6.45 -3.24 5.40
C LEU A 6 -7.64 -2.71 6.23
N GLN A 7 -8.28 -3.57 7.02
CA GLN A 7 -9.37 -3.15 7.90
C GLN A 7 -8.88 -2.20 8.99
N PHE A 8 -7.71 -2.47 9.56
CA PHE A 8 -7.08 -1.59 10.53
C PHE A 8 -6.74 -0.23 9.91
N PHE A 9 -6.12 -0.23 8.74
CA PHE A 9 -5.81 0.99 7.98
C PHE A 9 -7.06 1.84 7.72
N ARG A 10 -8.14 1.22 7.20
CA ARG A 10 -9.43 1.90 6.97
C ARG A 10 -10.08 2.44 8.25
N ARG A 11 -9.88 1.77 9.38
CA ARG A 11 -10.38 2.26 10.67
C ARG A 11 -9.55 3.45 11.17
N ALA A 12 -8.24 3.40 11.01
CA ALA A 12 -7.34 4.48 11.40
C ALA A 12 -7.59 5.75 10.58
N GLU A 13 -7.79 5.63 9.26
CA GLU A 13 -8.14 6.76 8.38
C GLU A 13 -9.44 7.47 8.81
N LYS A 14 -10.42 6.72 9.34
CA LYS A 14 -11.70 7.28 9.79
C LYS A 14 -11.63 7.99 11.14
N GLN A 15 -10.50 7.89 11.86
CA GLN A 15 -10.34 8.58 13.14
C GLN A 15 -10.03 10.05 12.90
N HIS A 16 -10.84 10.92 13.48
CA HIS A 16 -10.68 12.37 13.36
C HIS A 16 -9.33 12.81 13.96
N GLY A 17 -8.51 13.49 13.16
CA GLY A 17 -7.17 13.96 13.56
C GLY A 17 -6.05 12.93 13.41
N PHE A 18 -6.33 11.73 12.88
CA PHE A 18 -5.29 10.74 12.61
C PHE A 18 -4.58 11.06 11.28
N HIS A 19 -3.30 11.43 11.38
CA HIS A 19 -2.44 11.58 10.20
C HIS A 19 -1.74 10.25 9.91
N LEU A 20 -2.07 9.65 8.77
CA LEU A 20 -1.33 8.51 8.25
C LEU A 20 0.06 8.99 7.77
N SER A 21 1.10 8.31 8.24
CA SER A 21 2.47 8.55 7.78
C SER A 21 2.74 7.86 6.45
N GLU A 22 3.72 8.35 5.70
CA GLU A 22 4.23 7.69 4.49
C GLU A 22 4.60 6.22 4.76
N SER A 23 5.25 5.94 5.89
CA SER A 23 5.59 4.58 6.30
C SER A 23 4.37 3.66 6.51
N ALA A 24 3.25 4.20 6.97
CA ALA A 24 2.01 3.42 7.12
C ALA A 24 1.43 3.04 5.76
N PHE A 25 1.44 3.97 4.80
CA PHE A 25 1.04 3.73 3.41
C PHE A 25 1.95 2.71 2.72
N VAL A 26 3.27 2.84 2.83
CA VAL A 26 4.25 1.87 2.31
C VAL A 26 3.97 0.48 2.87
N SER A 27 3.81 0.37 4.19
CA SER A 27 3.64 -0.92 4.86
C SER A 27 2.38 -1.64 4.41
N ILE A 28 1.25 -0.93 4.27
CA ILE A 28 0.02 -1.56 3.80
C ILE A 28 0.11 -1.91 2.31
N LEU A 29 0.78 -1.10 1.49
CA LEU A 29 0.97 -1.38 0.06
C LEU A 29 1.83 -2.64 -0.14
N ASN A 30 2.92 -2.80 0.61
CA ASN A 30 3.72 -4.03 0.59
C ASN A 30 2.89 -5.25 0.96
N ILE A 31 2.14 -5.18 2.07
CA ILE A 31 1.29 -6.30 2.51
C ILE A 31 0.25 -6.66 1.43
N LEU A 32 -0.34 -5.69 0.75
CA LEU A 32 -1.33 -5.95 -0.30
C LEU A 32 -0.69 -6.49 -1.58
N ALA A 33 0.47 -5.97 -1.96
CA ALA A 33 1.22 -6.40 -3.14
C ALA A 33 1.76 -7.83 -2.99
N GLU A 34 2.35 -8.17 -1.84
CA GLU A 34 2.82 -9.52 -1.52
C GLU A 34 1.71 -10.58 -1.49
N ASN A 35 0.45 -10.16 -1.41
CA ASN A 35 -0.71 -11.05 -1.33
C ASN A 35 -1.63 -10.94 -2.57
N ASP A 36 -1.15 -10.37 -3.68
CA ASP A 36 -1.88 -10.19 -4.95
C ASP A 36 -3.23 -9.46 -4.82
N ILE A 37 -3.40 -8.59 -3.81
CA ILE A 37 -4.64 -7.83 -3.58
C ILE A 37 -4.56 -6.47 -4.28
N THR A 38 -4.38 -6.50 -5.60
CA THR A 38 -4.08 -5.32 -6.43
C THR A 38 -5.17 -4.25 -6.37
N SER A 39 -6.44 -4.64 -6.35
CA SER A 39 -7.58 -3.70 -6.27
C SER A 39 -7.59 -2.87 -4.98
N SER A 40 -7.17 -3.47 -3.86
CA SER A 40 -7.05 -2.74 -2.60
C SER A 40 -5.78 -1.89 -2.57
N ALA A 41 -4.70 -2.35 -3.21
CA ALA A 41 -3.47 -1.58 -3.31
C ALA A 41 -3.67 -0.29 -4.13
N TYR A 42 -4.38 -0.36 -5.26
CA TYR A 42 -4.76 0.83 -6.03
C TYR A 42 -5.57 1.83 -5.21
N TRP A 43 -6.57 1.37 -4.47
CA TRP A 43 -7.36 2.24 -3.59
C TRP A 43 -6.50 2.93 -2.52
N VAL A 44 -5.54 2.22 -1.91
CA VAL A 44 -4.61 2.84 -0.95
C VAL A 44 -3.70 3.87 -1.64
N MET A 45 -3.31 3.63 -2.89
CA MET A 45 -2.49 4.56 -3.65
C MET A 45 -3.23 5.88 -3.96
N GLU A 46 -4.48 5.80 -4.40
CA GLU A 46 -5.34 6.99 -4.59
C GLU A 46 -5.42 7.81 -3.30
N LYS A 47 -5.55 7.13 -2.14
CA LYS A 47 -5.55 7.80 -0.84
C LYS A 47 -4.23 8.46 -0.48
N ALA A 48 -3.11 7.89 -0.89
CA ALA A 48 -1.82 8.51 -0.65
C ALA A 48 -1.60 9.76 -1.51
N ILE A 49 -2.08 9.74 -2.75
CA ILE A 49 -2.08 10.91 -3.65
C ILE A 49 -2.95 12.03 -3.08
N ASP A 50 -4.16 11.70 -2.60
CA ASP A 50 -5.04 12.67 -1.91
C ASP A 50 -4.34 13.28 -0.67
N ALA A 51 -3.53 12.48 0.02
CA ALA A 51 -2.74 12.90 1.17
C ALA A 51 -1.41 13.59 0.81
N LYS A 52 -1.11 13.78 -0.48
CA LYS A 52 0.14 14.36 -1.01
C LYS A 52 1.40 13.65 -0.54
N ILE A 53 1.35 12.32 -0.48
CA ILE A 53 2.48 11.46 -0.13
C ILE A 53 3.11 10.97 -1.44
N ASP A 54 3.90 11.86 -2.05
CA ASP A 54 4.30 11.72 -3.46
C ASP A 54 5.69 11.07 -3.68
N GLY A 55 6.48 10.84 -2.61
CA GLY A 55 7.91 10.53 -2.74
C GLY A 55 8.29 9.06 -2.87
N VAL A 56 7.84 8.20 -1.94
CA VAL A 56 8.39 6.82 -1.80
C VAL A 56 7.46 5.73 -2.33
N LEU A 57 6.17 6.00 -2.49
CA LEU A 57 5.16 4.97 -2.77
C LEU A 57 5.23 4.39 -4.18
N LEU A 58 5.74 5.16 -5.15
CA LEU A 58 5.89 4.72 -6.54
C LEU A 58 6.97 3.64 -6.68
N ASP A 59 8.08 3.77 -5.97
CA ASP A 59 9.23 2.86 -6.05
C ASP A 59 8.91 1.47 -5.46
N VAL A 60 8.16 1.47 -4.35
CA VAL A 60 7.72 0.24 -3.66
C VAL A 60 6.77 -0.59 -4.53
N PHE A 61 5.85 0.07 -5.26
CA PHE A 61 4.89 -0.64 -6.11
C PHE A 61 5.55 -1.19 -7.39
N ILE A 62 6.47 -0.42 -8.01
CA ILE A 62 7.19 -0.86 -9.22
C ILE A 62 8.13 -2.03 -8.89
N THR A 63 8.81 -1.98 -7.74
CA THR A 63 9.71 -3.06 -7.30
C THR A 63 8.93 -4.33 -6.91
N GLY A 64 7.76 -4.19 -6.28
CA GLY A 64 6.89 -5.32 -5.97
C GLY A 64 6.28 -5.99 -7.20
N ALA A 65 5.86 -5.21 -8.20
CA ALA A 65 5.27 -5.74 -9.44
C ALA A 65 6.28 -6.46 -10.36
N THR A 66 7.57 -6.21 -10.20
CA THR A 66 8.64 -6.82 -11.00
C THR A 66 9.25 -8.08 -10.37
N GLY A 67 8.81 -8.47 -9.17
CA GLY A 67 9.28 -9.67 -8.45
C GLY A 67 8.73 -11.02 -8.93
N SER A 68 7.84 -11.04 -9.93
CA SER A 68 7.30 -12.27 -10.55
C SER A 68 7.63 -12.36 -12.05
N SER A 69 8.89 -12.15 -12.41
CA SER A 69 9.45 -12.80 -13.60
C SER A 69 10.42 -13.86 -13.12
N GLY A 70 9.94 -15.10 -13.08
CA GLY A 70 10.80 -16.27 -12.96
C GLY A 70 11.81 -16.22 -14.10
N ILE A 71 13.04 -15.84 -13.76
CA ILE A 71 14.20 -16.09 -14.61
C ILE A 71 14.51 -17.58 -14.42
N GLY A 72 13.83 -18.40 -15.22
CA GLY A 72 14.29 -19.75 -15.52
C GLY A 72 15.65 -19.65 -16.21
N VAL A 73 16.55 -20.51 -15.74
CA VAL A 73 17.90 -20.83 -16.24
C VAL A 73 18.15 -20.63 -17.73
#